data_AF-A0A242JZA0-F1
#
_entry.id   AF-A0A242JZA0-F1
#
_cell.length_a   1.000
_cell.length_b   1.000
_cell.length_c   1.000
_cell.angle_alpha   90.00
_cell.angle_beta   90.00
_cell.angle_gamma   90.00
#
_symmetry.space_group_name_H-M   'P 1'
#
loop_
_entity.id
_entity.type
_entity.pdbx_description
1 polymer ?
#
loop_
_entity_poly.entity_id
_entity_poly.type
_entity_poly.pdbx_seq_one_letter_code
_entity_poly.pdbx_strand_id
1 'polypeptide(L)'
;MYLNEEDIKEEYELIFEYWSKSNIFGLIQIQKKSAKKYEETGLVKDQIKAMVTTVYIDLLMDRVIDKRVVEIIKNYFFEIENWYVFELYLLGKIMIAFDIKTAIFIYRRAKKNFQRFEWLQSIENEELQIALTLMYRAIMSNEKDIVKEMRTSIREIKIKKYSIYAVILRNWGESIYNAYTLRDLDYIKEARLKLSSFVYFDLSDEKRTYEAMTDKVEICIKELKEQNV
;
A
#
# COMPACT_ATOMS: atom_id res chain seq x y z
N MET A 1 -19.58 -14.39 -13.87
CA MET A 1 -20.18 -13.90 -12.60
C MET A 1 -19.18 -12.90 -12.03
N TYR A 2 -19.41 -11.61 -12.25
CA TYR A 2 -18.57 -10.55 -11.69
C TYR A 2 -18.93 -10.43 -10.21
N LEU A 3 -17.95 -10.60 -9.32
CA LEU A 3 -18.13 -10.31 -7.89
C LEU A 3 -18.49 -8.83 -7.74
N ASN A 4 -19.37 -8.51 -6.79
CA ASN A 4 -19.61 -7.12 -6.39
C ASN A 4 -18.30 -6.54 -5.83
N GLU A 5 -18.06 -5.25 -6.01
CA GLU A 5 -16.89 -4.55 -5.44
C GLU A 5 -16.80 -4.79 -3.93
N GLU A 6 -17.94 -4.76 -3.24
CA GLU A 6 -18.05 -5.01 -1.81
C GLU A 6 -17.51 -6.39 -1.41
N ASP A 7 -17.85 -7.47 -2.14
CA ASP A 7 -17.39 -8.82 -1.82
C ASP A 7 -15.86 -8.96 -1.94
N ILE A 8 -15.26 -8.31 -2.94
CA ILE A 8 -13.80 -8.33 -3.15
C ILE A 8 -13.10 -7.50 -2.07
N LYS A 9 -13.66 -6.33 -1.77
CA LYS A 9 -13.11 -5.37 -0.83
C LYS A 9 -13.16 -5.91 0.60
N GLU A 10 -14.32 -6.40 1.04
CA GLU A 10 -14.51 -6.99 2.38
C GLU A 10 -13.49 -8.10 2.65
N GLU A 11 -13.24 -8.96 1.66
CA GLU A 11 -12.41 -10.14 1.85
C GLU A 11 -10.92 -9.85 2.05
N TYR A 12 -10.39 -8.74 1.52
CA TYR A 12 -9.00 -8.31 1.70
C TYR A 12 -8.83 -7.22 2.75
N GLU A 13 -9.84 -6.37 2.94
CA GLU A 13 -9.89 -5.47 4.09
C GLU A 13 -9.85 -6.28 5.38
N LEU A 14 -10.53 -7.43 5.44
CA LEU A 14 -10.47 -8.31 6.61
C LEU A 14 -9.07 -8.89 6.87
N ILE A 15 -8.30 -9.20 5.81
CA ILE A 15 -6.89 -9.62 5.97
C ILE A 15 -6.09 -8.47 6.59
N PHE A 16 -6.23 -7.26 6.05
CA PHE A 16 -5.50 -6.10 6.55
C PHE A 16 -5.92 -5.71 7.98
N GLU A 17 -7.22 -5.79 8.29
CA GLU A 17 -7.78 -5.55 9.61
C GLU A 17 -7.23 -6.55 10.64
N TYR A 18 -7.21 -7.84 10.31
CA TYR A 18 -6.62 -8.83 11.21
C TYR A 18 -5.13 -8.65 11.36
N TRP A 19 -4.43 -8.25 10.30
CA TRP A 19 -3.01 -7.91 10.40
C TRP A 19 -2.76 -6.70 11.29
N SER A 20 -3.48 -5.59 11.10
CA SER A 20 -3.30 -4.36 11.87
C SER A 20 -3.63 -4.55 13.36
N LYS A 21 -4.60 -5.42 13.66
CA LYS A 21 -4.96 -5.81 15.04
C LYS A 21 -4.10 -6.93 15.61
N SER A 22 -3.05 -7.38 14.89
CA SER A 22 -2.20 -8.52 15.28
C SER A 22 -2.99 -9.81 15.57
N ASN A 23 -4.15 -9.99 14.91
CA ASN A 23 -5.02 -11.15 15.06
C ASN A 23 -4.54 -12.32 14.18
N ILE A 24 -3.52 -13.03 14.67
CA ILE A 24 -2.94 -14.19 13.97
C ILE A 24 -3.98 -15.29 13.72
N PHE A 25 -4.88 -15.55 14.68
CA PHE A 25 -5.90 -16.58 14.54
C PHE A 25 -6.87 -16.28 13.39
N GLY A 26 -7.30 -15.02 13.27
CA GLY A 26 -8.14 -14.57 12.16
C GLY A 26 -7.46 -14.78 10.81
N LEU A 27 -6.18 -14.43 10.70
CA LEU A 27 -5.40 -14.67 9.48
C LEU A 27 -5.28 -16.17 9.16
N ILE A 28 -5.00 -17.02 10.15
CA ILE A 28 -4.93 -18.48 9.95
C ILE A 28 -6.26 -19.03 9.45
N GLN A 29 -7.39 -18.54 9.96
CA GLN A 29 -8.72 -18.95 9.48
C GLN A 29 -8.96 -18.56 8.02
N ILE A 30 -8.60 -17.34 7.63
CA ILE A 30 -8.71 -16.88 6.23
C ILE A 30 -7.82 -17.75 5.33
N GLN A 31 -6.57 -17.97 5.72
CA GLN A 31 -5.62 -18.77 4.95
C GLN A 31 -6.17 -20.19 4.70
N LYS A 32 -6.66 -20.87 5.74
CA LYS A 32 -7.23 -22.22 5.62
C LYS A 32 -8.49 -22.24 4.76
N LYS A 33 -9.39 -21.28 4.93
CA LYS A 33 -10.63 -21.17 4.15
C LYS A 33 -10.32 -20.96 2.67
N SER A 34 -9.38 -20.07 2.34
CA SER A 34 -8.97 -19.79 0.97
C SER A 34 -8.23 -20.96 0.32
N ALA A 35 -7.34 -21.64 1.05
CA ALA A 35 -6.67 -22.85 0.56
C ALA A 35 -7.68 -23.96 0.24
N LYS A 36 -8.63 -24.23 1.14
CA LYS A 36 -9.70 -25.21 0.92
C LYS A 36 -10.55 -24.85 -0.30
N LYS A 37 -10.94 -23.58 -0.43
CA LYS A 37 -11.75 -23.12 -1.57
C LYS A 37 -10.99 -23.23 -2.90
N TYR A 38 -9.67 -23.04 -2.89
CA TYR A 38 -8.83 -23.32 -4.06
C TYR A 38 -8.82 -24.81 -4.41
N GLU A 39 -8.69 -25.71 -3.43
CA GLU A 39 -8.79 -27.16 -3.66
C GLU A 39 -10.15 -27.55 -4.26
N GLU A 40 -11.23 -26.91 -3.80
CA GLU A 40 -12.59 -27.17 -4.27
C GLU A 40 -12.88 -26.59 -5.67
N THR A 41 -12.30 -25.45 -6.03
CA THR A 41 -12.69 -24.68 -7.23
C THR A 41 -11.61 -24.52 -8.30
N GLY A 42 -10.34 -24.71 -7.95
CA GLY A 42 -9.19 -24.42 -8.81
C GLY A 42 -8.98 -22.93 -9.14
N LEU A 43 -9.72 -22.02 -8.52
CA LEU A 43 -9.67 -20.60 -8.86
C LEU A 43 -8.41 -19.93 -8.30
N VAL A 44 -7.58 -19.37 -9.18
CA VAL A 44 -6.29 -18.71 -8.85
C VAL A 44 -6.45 -17.62 -7.78
N LYS A 45 -7.55 -16.86 -7.79
CA LYS A 45 -7.81 -15.82 -6.79
C LYS A 45 -7.78 -16.36 -5.34
N ASP A 46 -8.29 -17.58 -5.11
CA ASP A 46 -8.37 -18.18 -3.79
C ASP A 46 -6.97 -18.70 -3.36
N GLN A 47 -6.16 -19.19 -4.32
CA GLN A 47 -4.75 -19.52 -4.09
C GLN A 47 -3.94 -18.29 -3.70
N ILE A 48 -4.05 -17.21 -4.48
CA ILE A 48 -3.34 -15.95 -4.23
C ILE A 48 -3.74 -15.35 -2.88
N LYS A 49 -5.04 -15.40 -2.54
CA LYS A 49 -5.52 -14.96 -1.22
C LYS A 49 -4.89 -15.74 -0.08
N ALA A 50 -4.81 -17.06 -0.18
CA ALA A 50 -4.16 -17.91 0.83
C ALA A 50 -2.66 -17.57 0.97
N MET A 51 -1.97 -17.34 -0.15
CA MET A 51 -0.55 -16.97 -0.19
C MET A 51 -0.30 -15.60 0.44
N VAL A 52 -1.09 -14.59 0.11
CA VAL A 52 -1.01 -13.24 0.71
C VAL A 52 -1.23 -13.31 2.21
N THR A 53 -2.23 -14.09 2.64
CA THR A 53 -2.50 -14.26 4.07
C THR A 53 -1.32 -14.94 4.78
N THR A 54 -0.65 -15.90 4.12
CA THR A 54 0.57 -16.54 4.64
C THR A 54 1.70 -15.52 4.84
N VAL A 55 1.90 -14.62 3.88
CA VAL A 55 2.89 -13.53 4.00
C VAL A 55 2.61 -12.65 5.21
N TYR A 56 1.35 -12.28 5.46
CA TYR A 56 0.97 -11.49 6.63
C TYR A 56 1.15 -12.23 7.96
N ILE A 57 0.89 -13.54 7.99
CA ILE A 57 1.18 -14.39 9.16
C ILE A 57 2.68 -14.39 9.43
N ASP A 58 3.51 -14.61 8.41
CA ASP A 58 4.96 -14.62 8.56
C ASP A 58 5.48 -13.27 9.07
N LEU A 59 4.94 -12.15 8.56
CA LEU A 59 5.26 -10.81 9.04
C LEU A 59 4.92 -10.59 10.52
N LEU A 60 3.74 -11.02 10.98
CA LEU A 60 3.37 -10.87 12.41
C LEU A 60 4.20 -11.76 13.33
N MET A 61 4.61 -12.92 12.83
CA MET A 61 5.37 -13.90 13.60
C MET A 61 6.89 -13.66 13.54
N ASP A 62 7.32 -12.57 12.90
CA ASP A 62 8.73 -12.25 12.64
C ASP A 62 9.49 -13.41 11.99
N ARG A 63 8.83 -14.08 11.04
CA ARG A 63 9.37 -15.20 10.28
C ARG A 63 9.94 -14.74 8.95
N VAL A 64 10.93 -15.47 8.47
CA VAL A 64 11.43 -15.30 7.10
C VAL A 64 10.31 -15.70 6.13
N ILE A 65 9.83 -14.73 5.35
CA ILE A 65 8.81 -14.95 4.31
C ILE A 65 9.34 -15.96 3.28
N ASP A 66 8.56 -16.99 2.97
CA ASP A 66 8.94 -17.97 1.95
C ASP A 66 9.04 -17.31 0.57
N LYS A 67 10.26 -17.28 0.02
CA LYS A 67 10.56 -16.68 -1.29
C LYS A 67 9.75 -17.32 -2.41
N ARG A 68 9.38 -18.60 -2.31
CA ARG A 68 8.57 -19.30 -3.32
C ARG A 68 7.15 -18.74 -3.37
N VAL A 69 6.58 -18.41 -2.20
CA VAL A 69 5.25 -17.79 -2.11
C VAL A 69 5.28 -16.42 -2.77
N VAL A 70 6.30 -15.61 -2.44
CA VAL A 70 6.48 -14.28 -3.05
C VAL A 70 6.64 -14.39 -4.56
N GLU A 71 7.44 -15.33 -5.05
CA GLU A 71 7.68 -15.51 -6.49
C GLU A 71 6.41 -15.91 -7.25
N ILE A 72 5.56 -16.77 -6.69
CA ILE A 72 4.28 -17.13 -7.30
C ILE A 72 3.38 -15.89 -7.44
N ILE A 73 3.29 -15.06 -6.39
CA ILE A 73 2.49 -13.83 -6.45
C ILE A 73 3.10 -12.82 -7.42
N LYS A 74 4.44 -12.71 -7.47
CA LYS A 74 5.14 -11.87 -8.47
C LYS A 74 4.80 -12.30 -9.89
N ASN A 75 4.90 -13.60 -10.18
CA ASN A 75 4.60 -14.16 -11.50
C ASN A 75 3.14 -13.92 -11.89
N TYR A 76 2.21 -14.06 -10.94
CA TYR A 76 0.80 -13.69 -11.15
C TYR A 76 0.64 -12.27 -11.70
N PHE A 77 1.28 -11.27 -11.06
CA PHE A 77 1.24 -9.88 -11.54
C PHE A 77 1.99 -9.63 -12.84
N PHE A 78 3.00 -10.46 -13.16
CA PHE A 78 3.75 -10.34 -14.40
C PHE A 78 2.99 -10.95 -15.58
N GLU A 79 2.28 -12.04 -15.36
CA GLU A 79 1.56 -12.78 -16.39
C GLU A 79 0.16 -12.22 -16.62
N ILE A 80 -0.39 -11.44 -15.68
CA ILE A 80 -1.74 -10.90 -15.86
C ILE A 80 -1.83 -9.90 -17.03
N GLU A 81 -2.68 -10.26 -17.99
CA GLU A 81 -2.99 -9.44 -19.16
C GLU A 81 -4.08 -8.41 -18.84
N ASN A 82 -5.12 -8.84 -18.10
CA ASN A 82 -6.29 -8.02 -17.77
C ASN A 82 -6.33 -7.75 -16.26
N TRP A 83 -6.11 -6.50 -15.89
CA TRP A 83 -6.24 -6.05 -14.50
C TRP A 83 -7.70 -5.76 -14.18
N TYR A 84 -8.23 -6.44 -13.18
CA TYR A 84 -9.51 -6.16 -12.58
C TYR A 84 -9.33 -5.43 -11.24
N VAL A 85 -10.46 -5.05 -10.65
CA VAL A 85 -10.51 -4.39 -9.33
C VAL A 85 -9.78 -5.21 -8.28
N PHE A 86 -9.90 -6.54 -8.33
CA PHE A 86 -9.22 -7.48 -7.45
C PHE A 86 -7.70 -7.26 -7.40
N GLU A 87 -7.03 -7.17 -8.54
CA GLU A 87 -5.57 -7.04 -8.58
C GLU A 87 -5.09 -5.69 -8.07
N LEU A 88 -5.89 -4.64 -8.24
CA LEU A 88 -5.55 -3.31 -7.76
C LEU A 88 -5.57 -3.24 -6.22
N TYR A 89 -6.62 -3.79 -5.59
CA TYR A 89 -6.67 -3.90 -4.13
C TYR A 89 -5.57 -4.83 -3.60
N LEU A 90 -5.37 -5.98 -4.24
CA LEU A 90 -4.34 -6.95 -3.87
C LEU A 90 -2.93 -6.33 -3.88
N LEU A 91 -2.62 -5.53 -4.90
CA LEU A 91 -1.32 -4.88 -5.05
C LEU A 91 -0.97 -4.04 -3.83
N GLY A 92 -1.90 -3.22 -3.32
CA GLY A 92 -1.68 -2.38 -2.15
C GLY A 92 -1.39 -3.16 -0.87
N LYS A 93 -1.87 -4.40 -0.78
CA LYS A 93 -1.65 -5.24 0.40
C LYS A 93 -0.33 -6.01 0.33
N ILE A 94 0.03 -6.51 -0.85
CA ILE A 94 1.17 -7.42 -0.96
C ILE A 94 2.50 -6.75 -1.36
N MET A 95 2.47 -5.49 -1.81
CA MET A 95 3.67 -4.80 -2.29
C MET A 95 4.83 -4.74 -1.28
N ILE A 96 4.54 -4.80 0.02
CA ILE A 96 5.55 -4.81 1.08
C ILE A 96 6.48 -6.03 0.99
N ALA A 97 5.97 -7.14 0.45
CA ALA A 97 6.72 -8.39 0.27
C ALA A 97 7.69 -8.36 -0.91
N PHE A 98 7.55 -7.39 -1.82
CA PHE A 98 8.41 -7.26 -3.00
C PHE A 98 9.55 -6.29 -2.72
N ASP A 99 10.71 -6.51 -3.35
CA ASP A 99 11.73 -5.47 -3.46
C ASP A 99 11.18 -4.23 -4.19
N ILE A 100 11.76 -3.07 -3.90
CA ILE A 100 11.23 -1.78 -4.35
C ILE A 100 11.16 -1.69 -5.89
N LYS A 101 12.16 -2.24 -6.60
CA LYS A 101 12.21 -2.24 -8.07
C LYS A 101 11.07 -3.05 -8.67
N THR A 102 10.84 -4.26 -8.15
CA THR A 102 9.71 -5.10 -8.55
C THR A 102 8.37 -4.42 -8.25
N ALA A 103 8.21 -3.84 -7.06
CA ALA A 103 6.98 -3.17 -6.65
C ALA A 103 6.63 -2.00 -7.59
N ILE A 104 7.62 -1.19 -7.98
CA ILE A 104 7.44 -0.08 -8.93
C ILE A 104 7.10 -0.59 -10.32
N PHE A 105 7.78 -1.63 -10.79
CA PHE A 105 7.49 -2.22 -12.10
C PHE A 105 6.02 -2.68 -12.18
N ILE A 106 5.54 -3.38 -11.14
CA ILE A 106 4.15 -3.83 -11.05
C ILE A 106 3.21 -2.63 -10.97
N TYR A 107 3.52 -1.62 -10.14
CA TYR A 107 2.72 -0.40 -10.05
C TYR A 107 2.59 0.34 -11.39
N ARG A 108 3.68 0.48 -12.16
CA ARG A 108 3.63 1.12 -13.50
C ARG A 108 2.70 0.38 -14.45
N ARG A 109 2.61 -0.95 -14.35
CA ARG A 109 1.64 -1.76 -15.12
C ARG A 109 0.22 -1.52 -14.62
N ALA A 110 0.02 -1.52 -13.30
CA ALA A 110 -1.28 -1.27 -12.68
C ALA A 110 -1.81 0.15 -12.98
N LYS A 111 -0.94 1.17 -13.00
CA LYS A 111 -1.25 2.59 -13.24
C LYS A 111 -2.13 2.82 -14.46
N LYS A 112 -1.85 2.11 -15.55
CA LYS A 112 -2.63 2.20 -16.80
C LYS A 112 -4.06 1.68 -16.68
N ASN A 113 -4.35 0.90 -15.64
CA ASN A 113 -5.63 0.26 -15.41
C ASN A 113 -6.50 0.98 -14.37
N PHE A 114 -5.93 1.77 -13.45
CA PHE A 114 -6.72 2.55 -12.48
C PHE A 114 -7.74 3.48 -13.18
N GLN A 115 -7.38 4.08 -14.31
CA GLN A 115 -8.28 4.92 -15.11
C GLN A 115 -9.56 4.19 -15.56
N ARG A 116 -9.48 2.88 -15.83
CA ARG A 116 -10.64 2.06 -16.23
C ARG A 116 -11.67 1.91 -15.12
N PHE A 117 -11.26 2.15 -13.89
CA PHE A 117 -12.07 1.99 -12.68
C PHE A 117 -12.38 3.33 -12.00
N GLU A 118 -12.14 4.48 -12.65
CA GLU A 118 -12.42 5.83 -12.10
C GLU A 118 -13.86 6.00 -11.55
N TRP A 119 -14.80 5.21 -12.08
CA TRP A 119 -16.20 5.18 -11.64
C TRP A 119 -16.36 4.64 -10.20
N LEU A 120 -15.41 3.84 -9.71
CA LEU A 120 -15.37 3.35 -8.33
C LEU A 120 -14.95 4.47 -7.38
N GLN A 121 -15.68 4.66 -6.28
CA GLN A 121 -15.45 5.77 -5.37
C GLN A 121 -14.10 5.70 -4.63
N SER A 122 -13.61 4.51 -4.32
CA SER A 122 -12.38 4.31 -3.53
C SER A 122 -11.12 4.16 -4.36
N ILE A 123 -11.22 4.07 -5.69
CA ILE A 123 -10.08 3.70 -6.53
C ILE A 123 -8.91 4.70 -6.46
N GLU A 124 -9.22 6.00 -6.38
CA GLU A 124 -8.18 7.02 -6.25
C GLU A 124 -7.46 6.93 -4.90
N ASN A 125 -8.14 6.43 -3.86
CA ASN A 125 -7.56 6.24 -2.54
C ASN A 125 -6.57 5.07 -2.57
N GLU A 126 -6.95 3.96 -3.20
CA GLU A 126 -6.05 2.81 -3.38
C GLU A 126 -4.81 3.18 -4.18
N GLU A 127 -4.97 3.86 -5.32
CA GLU A 127 -3.82 4.30 -6.13
C GLU A 127 -2.90 5.23 -5.32
N LEU A 128 -3.49 6.17 -4.56
CA LEU A 128 -2.76 7.12 -3.75
C LEU A 128 -1.99 6.43 -2.62
N GLN A 129 -2.63 5.50 -1.90
CA GLN A 129 -1.99 4.71 -0.84
C GLN A 129 -0.81 3.89 -1.38
N ILE A 130 -0.97 3.25 -2.54
CA ILE A 130 0.09 2.49 -3.21
C ILE A 130 1.27 3.40 -3.56
N ALA A 131 1.01 4.53 -4.23
CA ALA A 131 2.05 5.45 -4.67
C ALA A 131 2.78 6.09 -3.48
N LEU A 132 2.06 6.47 -2.41
CA LEU A 132 2.63 6.98 -1.17
C LEU A 132 3.51 5.95 -0.46
N THR A 133 3.06 4.70 -0.41
CA THR A 133 3.83 3.60 0.19
C THR A 133 5.13 3.36 -0.58
N LEU A 134 5.10 3.38 -1.91
CA LEU A 134 6.31 3.28 -2.73
C LEU A 134 7.26 4.46 -2.52
N MET A 135 6.73 5.68 -2.47
CA MET A 135 7.52 6.88 -2.20
C MET A 135 8.21 6.77 -0.83
N TYR A 136 7.47 6.40 0.20
CA TYR A 136 8.00 6.18 1.54
C TYR A 136 9.14 5.14 1.54
N ARG A 137 8.92 3.97 0.92
CA ARG A 137 9.95 2.93 0.84
C ARG A 137 11.19 3.37 0.06
N ALA A 138 11.00 4.16 -0.99
CA ALA A 138 12.09 4.74 -1.77
C ALA A 138 12.90 5.76 -0.95
N ILE A 139 12.24 6.59 -0.12
CA ILE A 139 12.90 7.48 0.84
C ILE A 139 13.76 6.67 1.81
N MET A 140 13.20 5.62 2.42
CA MET A 140 13.94 4.74 3.35
C MET A 140 15.14 4.04 2.70
N SER A 141 15.11 3.86 1.38
CA SER A 141 16.20 3.26 0.60
C SER A 141 17.12 4.31 -0.04
N ASN A 142 16.89 5.60 0.20
CA ASN A 142 17.60 6.74 -0.42
C ASN A 142 17.57 6.73 -1.97
N GLU A 143 16.52 6.18 -2.58
CA GLU A 143 16.33 6.04 -4.02
C GLU A 143 15.69 7.31 -4.63
N LYS A 144 16.47 8.39 -4.74
CA LYS A 144 15.97 9.74 -5.09
C LYS A 144 15.15 9.82 -6.39
N ASP A 145 15.57 9.10 -7.43
CA ASP A 145 14.87 9.12 -8.73
C ASP A 145 13.47 8.51 -8.61
N ILE A 146 13.35 7.41 -7.86
CA ILE A 146 12.07 6.77 -7.57
C ILE A 146 11.19 7.71 -6.73
N VAL A 147 11.75 8.39 -5.73
CA VAL A 147 10.99 9.34 -4.91
C VAL A 147 10.36 10.43 -5.77
N LYS A 148 11.12 10.98 -6.73
CA LYS A 148 10.63 11.98 -7.68
C LYS A 148 9.55 11.42 -8.60
N GLU A 149 9.74 10.21 -9.11
CA GLU A 149 8.75 9.52 -9.95
C GLU A 149 7.42 9.29 -9.23
N MET A 150 7.47 8.80 -7.99
CA MET A 150 6.26 8.53 -7.20
C MET A 150 5.53 9.84 -6.86
N ARG A 151 6.26 10.91 -6.53
CA ARG A 151 5.67 12.24 -6.33
C ARG A 151 4.95 12.74 -7.58
N THR A 152 5.55 12.60 -8.76
CA THR A 152 4.90 12.92 -10.04
C THR A 152 3.62 12.11 -10.21
N SER A 153 3.68 10.80 -9.95
CA SER A 153 2.49 9.93 -10.04
C SER A 153 1.38 10.36 -9.08
N ILE A 154 1.71 10.68 -7.82
CA ILE A 154 0.75 11.17 -6.81
C ILE A 154 0.01 12.43 -7.28
N ARG A 155 0.71 13.34 -7.96
CA ARG A 155 0.14 14.59 -8.51
C ARG A 155 -0.79 14.34 -9.69
N GLU A 156 -0.49 13.34 -10.50
CA GLU A 156 -1.27 12.97 -11.69
C GLU A 156 -2.58 12.25 -11.35
N ILE A 157 -2.69 11.64 -10.16
CA ILE A 157 -3.93 10.98 -9.73
C ILE A 157 -5.09 11.98 -9.78
N LYS A 158 -6.25 11.59 -10.31
CA LYS A 158 -7.41 12.48 -10.39
C LYS A 158 -8.23 12.34 -9.11
N ILE A 159 -8.14 13.33 -8.23
CA ILE A 159 -8.92 13.35 -6.98
C ILE A 159 -10.31 13.92 -7.23
N LYS A 160 -11.34 13.19 -6.82
CA LYS A 160 -12.72 13.65 -6.88
C LYS A 160 -12.93 14.85 -5.94
N LYS A 161 -13.75 15.81 -6.38
CA LYS A 161 -13.96 17.12 -5.71
C LYS A 161 -14.30 17.03 -4.22
N TYR A 162 -14.94 15.95 -3.79
CA TYR A 162 -15.40 15.76 -2.41
C TYR A 162 -14.60 14.70 -1.64
N SER A 163 -13.52 14.16 -2.20
CA SER A 163 -12.67 13.18 -1.52
C SER A 163 -11.67 13.88 -0.59
N ILE A 164 -12.16 14.28 0.59
CA ILE A 164 -11.35 14.96 1.61
C ILE A 164 -10.16 14.09 2.03
N TYR A 165 -10.39 12.78 2.18
CA TYR A 165 -9.36 11.80 2.51
C TYR A 165 -8.18 11.85 1.52
N ALA A 166 -8.46 11.74 0.22
CA ALA A 166 -7.43 11.78 -0.81
C ALA A 166 -6.67 13.11 -0.83
N VAL A 167 -7.39 14.23 -0.63
CA VAL A 167 -6.77 15.57 -0.56
C VAL A 167 -5.78 15.65 0.60
N ILE A 168 -6.17 15.19 1.80
CA ILE A 168 -5.29 15.19 2.97
C ILE A 168 -4.06 14.33 2.70
N LEU A 169 -4.23 13.11 2.18
CA LEU A 169 -3.13 12.19 1.90
C LEU A 169 -2.17 12.72 0.84
N ARG A 170 -2.67 13.31 -0.24
CA ARG A 170 -1.81 13.96 -1.23
C ARG A 170 -0.97 15.07 -0.61
N ASN A 171 -1.59 15.93 0.19
CA ASN A 171 -0.89 17.04 0.83
C ASN A 171 0.14 16.58 1.87
N TRP A 172 -0.19 15.52 2.61
CA TRP A 172 0.77 14.83 3.47
C TRP A 172 1.96 14.31 2.65
N GLY A 173 1.70 13.62 1.53
CA GLY A 173 2.74 13.11 0.63
C GLY A 173 3.66 14.20 0.08
N GLU A 174 3.11 15.35 -0.33
CA GLU A 174 3.91 16.50 -0.76
C GLU A 174 4.80 17.04 0.37
N SER A 175 4.29 17.09 1.60
CA SER A 175 5.04 17.52 2.77
C SER A 175 6.20 16.56 3.04
N ILE A 176 5.94 15.24 2.99
CA ILE A 176 6.98 14.20 3.13
C ILE A 176 8.05 14.31 2.04
N TYR A 177 7.65 14.51 0.78
CA TYR A 177 8.58 14.70 -0.33
C TYR A 177 9.47 15.94 -0.13
N ASN A 178 8.88 17.08 0.26
CA ASN A 178 9.62 18.32 0.49
C ASN A 178 10.57 18.18 1.68
N ALA A 179 10.11 17.56 2.78
CA ALA A 179 10.94 17.28 3.94
C ALA A 179 12.19 16.49 3.55
N TYR A 180 12.04 15.42 2.78
CA TYR A 180 13.14 14.59 2.33
C TYR A 180 14.09 15.31 1.37
N THR A 181 13.54 15.98 0.35
CA THR A 181 14.35 16.58 -0.73
C THR A 181 15.05 17.86 -0.30
N LEU A 182 14.39 18.71 0.48
CA LEU A 182 14.94 19.97 0.99
C LEU A 182 15.67 19.77 2.33
N ARG A 183 15.53 18.58 2.95
CA ARG A 183 16.06 18.27 4.27
C ARG A 183 15.57 19.26 5.31
N ASP A 184 14.30 19.63 5.25
CA ASP A 184 13.72 20.62 6.15
C ASP A 184 12.66 19.97 7.04
N LEU A 185 12.90 20.07 8.36
CA LEU A 185 12.06 19.46 9.38
C LEU A 185 10.76 20.24 9.60
N ASP A 186 10.64 21.48 9.11
CA ASP A 186 9.37 22.20 9.17
C ASP A 186 8.30 21.53 8.32
N TYR A 187 8.66 20.91 7.19
CA TYR A 187 7.74 20.09 6.41
C TYR A 187 7.28 18.81 7.13
N ILE A 188 8.04 18.30 8.11
CA ILE A 188 7.58 17.21 8.99
C ILE A 188 6.45 17.70 9.91
N LYS A 189 6.57 18.93 10.44
CA LYS A 189 5.50 19.54 11.25
C LYS A 189 4.25 19.77 10.39
N GLU A 190 4.41 20.24 9.16
CA GLU A 190 3.32 20.39 8.21
C GLU A 190 2.63 19.05 7.92
N ALA A 191 3.40 17.98 7.68
CA ALA A 191 2.87 16.65 7.45
C ALA A 191 1.97 16.18 8.62
N ARG A 192 2.44 16.32 9.86
CA ARG A 192 1.65 15.99 11.07
C ARG A 192 0.39 16.83 11.20
N LEU A 193 0.46 18.13 10.88
CA LEU A 193 -0.71 19.00 10.87
C LEU A 193 -1.76 18.59 9.83
N LYS A 194 -1.35 18.07 8.66
CA LYS A 194 -2.32 17.52 7.70
C LYS A 194 -3.07 16.32 8.31
N LEU A 195 -2.34 15.42 8.95
CA LEU A 195 -2.90 14.20 9.58
C LEU A 195 -3.78 14.48 10.80
N SER A 196 -3.64 15.62 11.50
CA SER A 196 -4.51 15.93 12.64
C SER A 196 -5.99 16.00 12.26
N SER A 197 -6.27 16.24 10.97
CA SER A 197 -7.62 16.27 10.41
C SER A 197 -8.33 14.91 10.49
N PHE A 198 -7.59 13.80 10.54
CA PHE A 198 -8.15 12.44 10.58
C PHE A 198 -8.96 12.16 11.84
N VAL A 199 -8.68 12.86 12.95
CA VAL A 199 -9.45 12.73 14.20
C VAL A 199 -10.91 13.14 13.99
N TYR A 200 -11.18 14.12 13.12
CA TYR A 200 -12.55 14.58 12.85
C TYR A 200 -13.36 13.59 11.99
N PHE A 201 -12.69 12.61 11.37
CA PHE A 201 -13.32 11.62 10.49
C PHE A 201 -13.31 10.21 11.07
N ASP A 202 -12.94 10.05 12.35
CA ASP A 202 -12.77 8.76 13.03
C ASP A 202 -11.74 7.83 12.37
N LEU A 203 -10.71 8.41 11.73
CA LEU A 203 -9.63 7.68 11.02
C LEU A 203 -8.38 7.56 11.90
N SER A 204 -8.58 7.17 13.16
CA SER A 204 -7.51 7.14 14.16
C SER A 204 -6.43 6.09 13.86
N ASP A 205 -6.80 4.96 13.25
CA ASP A 205 -5.88 3.87 12.92
C ASP A 205 -4.98 4.22 11.73
N GLU A 206 -5.57 4.82 10.70
CA GLU A 206 -4.85 5.37 9.56
C GLU A 206 -3.92 6.48 10.01
N LYS A 207 -4.39 7.37 10.89
CA LYS A 207 -3.57 8.46 11.44
C LYS A 207 -2.30 7.91 12.08
N ARG A 208 -2.44 6.92 12.97
CA ARG A 208 -1.29 6.28 13.63
C ARG A 208 -0.30 5.69 12.63
N THR A 209 -0.81 5.07 11.56
CA THR A 209 0.02 4.49 10.49
C THR A 209 0.85 5.56 9.78
N TYR A 210 0.23 6.67 9.35
CA TYR A 210 0.95 7.74 8.66
C TYR A 210 1.85 8.57 9.59
N GLU A 211 1.51 8.71 10.87
CA GLU A 211 2.40 9.29 11.89
C GLU A 211 3.66 8.44 12.07
N ALA A 212 3.52 7.12 12.20
CA ALA A 212 4.68 6.22 12.30
C ALA A 212 5.58 6.26 11.05
N MET A 213 5.00 6.41 9.85
CA MET A 213 5.78 6.66 8.62
C MET A 213 6.51 8.00 8.68
N THR A 214 5.83 9.05 9.15
CA THR A 214 6.39 10.40 9.27
C THR A 214 7.58 10.43 10.23
N ASP A 215 7.49 9.73 11.37
CA ASP A 215 8.57 9.63 12.35
C ASP A 215 9.82 8.98 11.75
N LYS A 216 9.64 7.91 10.98
CA LYS A 216 10.76 7.24 10.29
C LYS A 216 11.41 8.13 9.23
N VAL A 217 10.62 8.93 8.52
CA VAL A 217 11.15 9.94 7.58
C VAL A 217 11.93 11.02 8.32
N GLU A 218 11.45 11.49 9.48
CA GLU A 218 12.16 12.47 10.30
C GLU A 218 13.55 11.96 10.73
N ILE A 219 13.62 10.71 11.20
CA ILE A 219 14.88 10.06 11.57
C ILE A 219 15.82 10.00 10.36
N CYS A 220 15.33 9.52 9.21
CA CYS A 220 16.10 9.45 7.97
C CYS A 220 16.68 10.82 7.55
N ILE A 221 15.89 11.90 7.67
CA ILE A 221 16.36 13.26 7.33
C ILE A 221 17.47 13.71 8.29
N LYS A 222 17.34 13.43 9.59
CA LYS A 222 18.36 13.76 10.59
C LYS A 222 19.68 13.05 10.30
N GLU A 223 19.63 11.74 10.03
CA GLU A 223 20.81 10.95 9.65
C GLU A 223 21.48 11.47 8.36
N LEU A 224 20.67 11.83 7.35
CA LEU A 224 21.20 12.40 6.09
C LEU A 224 21.85 13.78 6.27
N LYS A 225 21.43 14.56 7.27
CA LYS A 225 22.09 15.83 7.61
C LYS A 225 23.44 15.58 8.25
N GLU A 226 23.53 14.63 9.17
CA GLU A 226 24.77 14.26 9.86
C GLU A 226 25.85 13.73 8.90
N GLN A 227 25.45 13.01 7.85
CA GLN A 227 26.38 12.50 6.83
C GLN A 227 26.93 13.57 5.85
N ASN A 228 26.40 14.79 5.88
CA ASN A 228 26.85 15.90 5.00
C ASN A 228 27.51 17.05 5.78
N VAL A 229 27.91 16.79 7.03
CA VAL A 229 28.85 17.61 7.83
C VAL A 229 30.20 16.91 7.79
#